data_AF-A0A7K9QCC6-F1
#
_entry.id   AF-A0A7K9QCC6-F1
#
_cell.length_a   1.000
_cell.length_b   1.000
_cell.length_c   1.000
_cell.angle_alpha   90.00
_cell.angle_beta   90.00
_cell.angle_gamma   90.00
#
_symmetry.space_group_name_H-M   'P 1'
#
loop_
_entity.id
_entity.type
_entity.pdbx_description
1 polymer ?
#
loop_
_entity_poly.entity_id
_entity_poly.type
_entity_poly.pdbx_seq_one_letter_code
_entity_poly.pdbx_strand_id
1 'polypeptide(L)'
;PEPPRGPSHGHSHGPALPLGPGAADIVWMVVLGDGVHNLTDGLAIGAAFAHSLPSGLSTALAVLCHELPHELGDLAVLLRAGTAPRSVLLLNLLSALLSGLGAVAGVALGHSGTPLAPWLLTATAGVFLYVALADMV
;
A
#
# COMPACT_ATOMS: atom_id res chain seq x y z
N PRO A 1 41.96 2.31 50.14
CA PRO A 1 41.83 3.20 48.96
C PRO A 1 41.78 2.36 47.68
N GLU A 2 40.58 2.22 47.10
CA GLU A 2 40.36 1.52 45.82
C GLU A 2 40.70 2.43 44.62
N PRO A 3 41.13 1.88 43.46
CA PRO A 3 41.40 2.67 42.26
C PRO A 3 40.11 3.01 41.47
N PRO A 4 40.12 4.07 40.62
CA PRO A 4 38.95 4.53 39.90
C PRO A 4 38.55 3.57 38.76
N ARG A 5 37.25 3.26 38.67
CA ARG A 5 36.65 2.45 37.61
C ARG A 5 36.53 3.30 36.33
N GLY A 6 37.09 2.81 35.23
CA GLY A 6 36.92 3.42 33.90
C GLY A 6 35.49 3.26 33.37
N PRO A 7 35.06 4.11 32.41
CA PRO A 7 33.72 4.05 31.86
C PRO A 7 33.55 2.85 30.93
N SER A 8 32.61 1.97 31.26
CA SER A 8 32.13 0.88 30.43
C SER A 8 31.26 1.41 29.30
N HIS A 9 31.72 1.32 28.05
CA HIS A 9 30.89 1.56 26.87
C HIS A 9 29.97 0.36 26.62
N GLY A 10 28.72 0.46 27.06
CA GLY A 10 27.65 -0.47 26.71
C GLY A 10 26.96 -0.02 25.42
N HIS A 11 27.15 -0.77 24.34
CA HIS A 11 26.36 -0.63 23.11
C HIS A 11 25.07 -1.42 23.33
N SER A 12 24.00 -0.71 23.67
CA SER A 12 22.67 -1.30 23.80
C SER A 12 22.00 -1.29 22.42
N HIS A 13 21.88 -2.47 21.82
CA HIS A 13 20.84 -2.70 20.82
C HIS A 13 19.51 -2.74 21.57
N GLY A 14 18.86 -1.59 21.67
CA GLY A 14 17.52 -1.47 22.24
C GLY A 14 16.55 -2.40 21.51
N PRO A 15 15.66 -3.12 22.23
CA PRO A 15 14.59 -3.87 21.59
C PRO A 15 13.73 -2.93 20.75
N ALA A 16 13.30 -3.39 19.57
CA ALA A 16 12.30 -2.69 18.76
C ALA A 16 11.11 -2.32 19.65
N LEU A 17 10.89 -1.02 19.83
CA LEU A 17 9.84 -0.49 20.69
C LEU A 17 8.47 -1.00 20.19
N PRO A 18 7.56 -1.38 21.09
CA PRO A 18 6.20 -1.74 20.70
C PRO A 18 5.55 -0.55 19.98
N LEU A 19 4.81 -0.84 18.92
CA LEU A 19 4.01 0.11 18.14
C LEU A 19 3.32 1.11 19.09
N GLY A 20 3.81 2.36 19.13
CA GLY A 20 3.06 3.44 19.74
C GLY A 20 1.75 3.65 18.98
N PRO A 21 0.71 4.26 19.60
CA PRO A 21 -0.60 4.44 18.97
C PRO A 21 -0.53 4.93 17.51
N GLY A 22 0.27 5.96 17.24
CA GLY A 22 0.41 6.53 15.89
C GLY A 22 1.20 5.68 14.89
N ALA A 23 1.97 4.67 15.32
CA ALA A 23 2.64 3.76 14.38
C ALA A 23 1.65 2.76 13.77
N ALA A 24 0.67 2.31 14.54
CA ALA A 24 -0.40 1.45 14.04
C ALA A 24 -1.30 2.20 13.05
N ASP A 25 -1.60 3.47 13.32
CA ASP A 25 -2.43 4.32 12.46
C ASP A 25 -1.79 4.51 11.08
N ILE A 26 -0.48 4.83 11.04
CA ILE A 26 0.29 4.93 9.79
C ILE A 26 0.28 3.60 9.03
N VAL A 27 0.46 2.47 9.71
CA VAL A 27 0.45 1.15 9.06
C VAL A 27 -0.89 0.87 8.40
N TRP A 28 -2.00 1.11 9.09
CA TRP A 28 -3.34 0.89 8.53
C TRP A 28 -3.68 1.87 7.42
N MET A 29 -3.28 3.14 7.55
CA MET A 29 -3.43 4.13 6.49
C MET A 29 -2.72 3.69 5.22
N VAL A 30 -1.45 3.29 5.32
CA VAL A 30 -0.66 2.85 4.16
C VAL A 30 -1.25 1.59 3.55
N VAL A 31 -1.57 0.55 4.33
CA VAL A 31 -2.07 -0.73 3.80
C VAL A 31 -3.46 -0.58 3.17
N LEU A 32 -4.37 0.18 3.78
CA LEU A 32 -5.68 0.43 3.18
C LEU A 32 -5.56 1.35 1.96
N GLY A 33 -4.67 2.33 2.02
CA GLY A 33 -4.15 3.14 0.91
C GLY A 33 -3.82 2.33 -0.32
N ASP A 34 -2.78 1.54 -0.14
CA ASP A 34 -2.20 0.64 -1.11
C ASP A 34 -3.23 -0.37 -1.63
N GLY A 35 -4.03 -0.99 -0.74
CA GLY A 35 -5.04 -1.97 -1.14
C GLY A 35 -6.10 -1.40 -2.09
N VAL A 36 -6.62 -0.20 -1.85
CA VAL A 36 -7.61 0.37 -2.77
C VAL A 36 -6.96 0.91 -4.05
N HIS A 37 -5.73 1.43 -3.98
CA HIS A 37 -4.96 1.81 -5.16
C HIS A 37 -4.79 0.61 -6.10
N ASN A 38 -4.28 -0.50 -5.54
CA ASN A 38 -4.10 -1.78 -6.21
C ASN A 38 -5.41 -2.27 -6.85
N LEU A 39 -6.52 -2.22 -6.11
CA LEU A 39 -7.84 -2.58 -6.65
C LEU A 39 -8.21 -1.75 -7.89
N THR A 40 -8.00 -0.43 -7.83
CA THR A 40 -8.35 0.48 -8.93
C THR A 40 -7.47 0.31 -10.15
N ASP A 41 -6.18 0.04 -9.95
CA ASP A 41 -5.25 -0.29 -11.03
C ASP A 41 -5.62 -1.60 -11.70
N GLY A 42 -5.94 -2.61 -10.90
CA GLY A 42 -6.51 -3.87 -11.38
C GLY A 42 -7.73 -3.63 -12.26
N LEU A 43 -8.71 -2.85 -11.78
CA LEU A 43 -9.92 -2.51 -12.54
C LEU A 43 -9.58 -1.87 -13.90
N ALA A 44 -8.64 -0.94 -13.93
CA ALA A 44 -8.19 -0.28 -15.15
C ALA A 44 -7.55 -1.26 -16.13
N ILE A 45 -6.66 -2.14 -15.65
CA ILE A 45 -6.05 -3.20 -16.44
C ILE A 45 -7.12 -4.12 -17.04
N GLY A 46 -8.05 -4.59 -16.21
CA GLY A 46 -9.13 -5.49 -16.63
C GLY A 46 -10.04 -4.86 -17.69
N ALA A 47 -10.45 -3.61 -17.48
CA ALA A 47 -11.27 -2.87 -18.43
C ALA A 47 -10.54 -2.63 -19.76
N ALA A 48 -9.24 -2.33 -19.72
CA ALA A 48 -8.42 -2.16 -20.92
C ALA A 48 -8.28 -3.47 -21.72
N PHE A 49 -8.12 -4.62 -21.05
CA PHE A 49 -8.11 -5.93 -21.70
C PHE A 49 -9.48 -6.32 -22.30
N ALA A 50 -10.58 -5.90 -21.67
CA ALA A 50 -11.92 -6.07 -22.24
C ALA A 50 -12.10 -5.27 -23.54
N HIS A 51 -11.36 -4.17 -23.72
CA HIS A 51 -11.39 -3.38 -24.95
C HIS A 51 -10.52 -3.99 -26.06
N SER A 52 -9.23 -4.23 -25.79
CA SER A 52 -8.33 -4.88 -26.74
C SER A 52 -7.02 -5.36 -26.09
N LEU A 53 -6.36 -6.36 -26.70
CA LEU A 53 -5.07 -6.86 -26.22
C LEU A 53 -3.98 -5.78 -26.16
N PRO A 54 -3.77 -4.92 -27.19
CA PRO A 54 -2.74 -3.88 -27.12
C PRO A 54 -3.02 -2.84 -26.03
N SER A 55 -4.29 -2.46 -25.83
CA SER A 55 -4.68 -1.54 -24.76
C SER A 55 -4.40 -2.14 -23.38
N GLY A 56 -4.81 -3.39 -23.16
CA GLY A 56 -4.57 -4.09 -21.89
C GLY A 56 -3.09 -4.22 -21.56
N LEU A 57 -2.25 -4.59 -22.53
CA LEU A 57 -0.80 -4.67 -22.35
C LEU A 57 -0.18 -3.30 -22.05
N SER A 58 -0.60 -2.26 -22.76
CA SER A 58 -0.11 -0.89 -22.52
C SER A 58 -0.50 -0.40 -21.13
N THR A 59 -1.73 -0.64 -20.69
CA THR A 59 -2.22 -0.25 -19.36
C THR A 59 -1.50 -1.02 -18.27
N ALA A 60 -1.33 -2.33 -18.41
CA ALA A 60 -0.60 -3.15 -17.45
C ALA A 60 0.86 -2.70 -17.29
N LEU A 61 1.53 -2.37 -18.40
CA LEU A 61 2.90 -1.84 -18.35
C LEU A 61 2.95 -0.46 -17.67
N ALA A 62 2.01 0.43 -17.99
CA ALA A 62 1.94 1.74 -17.38
C ALA A 62 1.72 1.65 -15.85
N VAL A 63 0.82 0.77 -15.41
CA VAL A 63 0.59 0.51 -13.98
C VAL A 63 1.85 -0.06 -13.32
N LEU A 64 2.46 -1.09 -13.92
CA LEU A 64 3.70 -1.67 -13.40
C LEU A 64 4.80 -0.62 -13.20
N CYS A 65 4.91 0.34 -14.12
CA CYS A 65 5.91 1.40 -14.04
C CYS A 65 5.72 2.36 -12.87
N HIS A 66 4.48 2.63 -12.41
CA HIS A 66 4.26 3.49 -11.25
C HIS A 66 4.08 2.73 -9.94
N GLU A 67 3.72 1.45 -10.01
CA GLU A 67 3.44 0.65 -8.82
C GLU A 67 4.73 0.11 -8.20
N LEU A 68 5.72 -0.23 -9.02
CA LEU A 68 7.01 -0.70 -8.53
C LEU A 68 7.73 0.36 -7.67
N PRO A 69 7.77 1.66 -8.03
CA PRO A 69 8.21 2.72 -7.14
C PRO A 69 7.30 2.93 -5.92
N HIS A 70 5.97 2.78 -6.08
CA HIS A 70 4.99 3.02 -5.01
C HIS A 70 5.13 2.00 -3.88
N GLU A 71 5.11 0.70 -4.20
CA GLU A 71 5.27 -0.38 -3.23
C GLU A 71 6.61 -0.33 -2.48
N LEU A 72 7.69 0.08 -3.18
CA LEU A 72 9.00 0.29 -2.54
C LEU A 72 8.98 1.46 -1.55
N GLY A 73 8.20 2.50 -1.83
CA GLY A 73 7.95 3.61 -0.91
C GLY A 73 7.20 3.15 0.34
N ASP A 74 6.13 2.39 0.17
CA ASP A 74 5.31 1.86 1.26
C ASP A 74 6.10 0.89 2.14
N LEU A 75 6.88 0.00 1.51
CA LEU A 75 7.83 -0.86 2.21
C LEU A 75 8.81 -0.03 3.06
N ALA A 76 9.35 1.07 2.53
CA ALA A 76 10.27 1.93 3.26
C ALA A 76 9.59 2.64 4.44
N VAL A 77 8.36 3.12 4.27
CA VAL A 77 7.56 3.77 5.32
C VAL A 77 7.23 2.77 6.44
N LEU A 78 6.75 1.59 6.09
CA LEU A 78 6.34 0.56 7.05
C LEU A 78 7.52 -0.03 7.84
N LEU A 79 8.68 -0.20 7.19
CA LEU A 79 9.92 -0.58 7.87
C LEU A 79 10.39 0.52 8.84
N ARG A 80 10.28 1.80 8.44
CA ARG A 80 10.62 2.93 9.30
C ARG A 80 9.66 3.10 10.48
N ALA A 81 8.41 2.69 10.33
CA ALA A 81 7.41 2.64 11.40
C ALA A 81 7.66 1.52 12.42
N GLY A 82 8.68 0.66 12.21
CA GLY A 82 9.05 -0.42 13.12
C GLY A 82 8.33 -1.75 12.87
N THR A 83 7.62 -1.87 11.74
CA THR A 83 6.90 -3.09 11.38
C THR A 83 7.89 -4.19 10.97
N ALA A 84 7.64 -5.43 11.42
CA ALA A 84 8.52 -6.54 11.08
C ALA A 84 8.57 -6.76 9.55
N PRO A 85 9.75 -6.95 8.92
CA PRO A 85 9.87 -7.04 7.45
C PRO A 85 8.99 -8.12 6.81
N ARG A 86 8.77 -9.23 7.52
CA ARG A 86 7.87 -10.31 7.07
C ARG A 86 6.42 -9.86 7.03
N SER A 87 5.97 -9.10 8.02
CA SER A 87 4.62 -8.56 8.09
C SER A 87 4.41 -7.51 6.99
N VAL A 88 5.39 -6.64 6.76
CA VAL A 88 5.31 -5.64 5.68
C VAL A 88 5.16 -6.30 4.31
N LEU A 89 6.00 -7.31 4.03
CA LEU A 89 5.92 -8.03 2.76
C LEU A 89 4.58 -8.76 2.58
N LEU A 90 4.03 -9.35 3.65
CA LEU A 90 2.72 -10.01 3.62
C LEU A 90 1.58 -9.00 3.40
N LEU A 91 1.65 -7.83 4.01
CA LEU A 91 0.64 -6.78 3.86
C LEU A 91 0.64 -6.22 2.43
N ASN A 92 1.81 -5.87 1.87
CA ASN A 92 1.92 -5.46 0.46
C ASN A 92 1.45 -6.57 -0.48
N LEU A 93 1.80 -7.84 -0.22
CA LEU A 93 1.31 -8.95 -1.04
C LEU A 93 -0.22 -9.05 -1.00
N LEU A 94 -0.83 -8.87 0.18
CA LEU A 94 -2.28 -8.87 0.33
C LEU A 94 -2.92 -7.71 -0.44
N SER A 95 -2.33 -6.50 -0.38
CA SER A 95 -2.75 -5.35 -1.20
C SER A 95 -2.66 -5.66 -2.69
N ALA A 96 -1.56 -6.21 -3.17
CA ALA A 96 -1.36 -6.58 -4.57
C ALA A 96 -2.39 -7.62 -5.06
N LEU A 97 -2.89 -8.51 -4.20
CA LEU A 97 -3.98 -9.44 -4.57
C LEU A 97 -5.29 -8.70 -4.90
N LEU A 98 -5.53 -7.52 -4.33
CA LEU A 98 -6.70 -6.70 -4.69
C LEU A 98 -6.60 -6.22 -6.14
N SER A 99 -5.41 -6.01 -6.68
CA SER A 99 -5.21 -5.72 -8.12
C SER A 99 -5.67 -6.88 -9.00
N GLY A 100 -5.37 -8.12 -8.61
CA GLY A 100 -5.90 -9.31 -9.29
C GLY A 100 -7.44 -9.37 -9.28
N LEU A 101 -8.06 -9.11 -8.13
CA LEU A 101 -9.52 -9.04 -8.00
C LEU A 101 -10.11 -7.90 -8.85
N GLY A 102 -9.46 -6.74 -8.83
CA GLY A 102 -9.79 -5.58 -9.63
C GLY A 102 -9.74 -5.92 -11.12
N ALA A 103 -8.72 -6.62 -11.59
CA ALA A 103 -8.62 -7.01 -13.00
C ALA A 103 -9.76 -7.93 -13.43
N VAL A 104 -10.11 -8.93 -12.62
CA VAL A 104 -11.26 -9.81 -12.90
C VAL A 104 -12.57 -9.00 -12.95
N ALA A 105 -12.79 -8.13 -11.97
CA ALA A 105 -13.97 -7.27 -11.93
C ALA A 105 -13.98 -6.26 -13.10
N GLY A 106 -12.83 -5.73 -13.48
CA GLY A 106 -12.65 -4.77 -14.57
C GLY A 106 -12.96 -5.37 -15.92
N VAL A 107 -12.55 -6.63 -16.14
CA VAL A 107 -12.98 -7.39 -17.33
C VAL A 107 -14.49 -7.56 -17.32
N ALA A 108 -15.08 -7.99 -16.21
CA ALA A 108 -16.54 -8.20 -16.11
C ALA A 108 -17.33 -6.91 -16.36
N LEU A 109 -16.89 -5.79 -15.78
CA LEU A 109 -17.50 -4.46 -15.91
C LEU A 109 -17.28 -3.84 -17.30
N GLY A 110 -16.12 -4.07 -17.91
CA GLY A 110 -15.82 -3.60 -19.27
C GLY A 110 -16.81 -4.16 -20.30
N HIS A 111 -17.37 -5.35 -20.04
CA HIS A 111 -18.42 -5.95 -20.86
C HIS A 111 -19.85 -5.56 -20.45
N SER A 112 -20.06 -4.93 -19.27
CA SER A 112 -21.40 -4.65 -18.73
C SER A 112 -21.99 -3.28 -19.13
N GLY A 113 -21.26 -2.46 -19.88
CA GLY A 113 -21.76 -1.19 -20.46
C GLY A 113 -22.17 -0.11 -19.45
N THR A 114 -21.86 -0.29 -18.16
CA THR A 114 -22.32 0.57 -17.04
C THR A 114 -21.17 1.38 -16.45
N PRO A 115 -21.32 2.72 -16.26
CA PRO A 115 -20.23 3.58 -15.78
C PRO A 115 -20.12 3.53 -14.25
N LEU A 116 -19.72 2.38 -13.70
CA LEU A 116 -19.54 2.16 -12.25
C LEU A 116 -18.19 2.63 -11.72
N ALA A 117 -17.16 2.68 -12.58
CA ALA A 117 -15.80 3.08 -12.20
C ALA A 117 -15.69 4.48 -11.54
N PRO A 118 -16.38 5.55 -12.00
CA PRO A 118 -16.29 6.87 -11.39
C PRO A 118 -16.83 6.90 -9.95
N TRP A 119 -17.86 6.12 -9.65
CA TRP A 119 -18.48 6.06 -8.32
C TRP A 119 -17.57 5.34 -7.32
N LEU A 120 -16.93 4.25 -7.75
CA LEU A 120 -15.94 3.53 -6.94
C LEU A 120 -14.72 4.41 -6.64
N LEU A 121 -14.18 5.09 -7.65
CA LEU A 121 -13.05 6.00 -7.49
C LEU A 121 -13.37 7.18 -6.56
N THR A 122 -14.59 7.72 -6.64
CA THR A 122 -15.03 8.83 -5.76
C THR A 122 -15.17 8.38 -4.31
N ALA A 123 -15.69 7.18 -4.07
CA ALA A 123 -15.79 6.60 -2.73
C ALA A 123 -14.39 6.35 -2.12
N THR A 124 -13.48 5.76 -2.89
CA THR A 124 -12.07 5.55 -2.50
C THR A 124 -11.37 6.86 -2.13
N ALA A 125 -11.44 7.85 -3.03
CA ALA A 125 -10.81 9.15 -2.83
C ALA A 125 -11.35 9.86 -1.57
N GLY A 126 -12.65 9.74 -1.28
CA GLY A 126 -13.26 10.28 -0.07
C GLY A 126 -12.72 9.65 1.21
N VAL A 127 -12.47 8.33 1.21
CA VAL A 127 -11.88 7.63 2.36
C VAL A 127 -10.43 8.05 2.58
N PHE A 128 -9.61 8.18 1.53
CA PHE A 128 -8.24 8.68 1.67
C PHE A 128 -8.17 10.12 2.12
N LEU A 129 -9.05 10.98 1.60
CA LEU A 129 -9.13 12.35 2.06
C LEU A 129 -9.54 12.42 3.53
N TYR A 130 -10.48 11.59 3.97
CA TYR A 130 -10.89 11.52 5.37
C TYR A 130 -9.74 11.05 6.27
N VAL A 131 -9.04 9.98 5.92
CA VAL A 131 -7.91 9.46 6.71
C VAL A 131 -6.77 10.48 6.76
N ALA A 132 -6.41 11.09 5.62
CA ALA A 132 -5.39 12.13 5.57
C ALA A 132 -5.75 13.36 6.42
N LEU A 133 -7.03 13.75 6.46
CA LEU A 133 -7.50 14.86 7.29
C LEU A 133 -7.58 14.48 8.78
N ALA A 134 -7.97 13.25 9.10
CA ALA A 134 -8.11 12.78 10.48
C ALA A 134 -6.75 12.52 11.16
N ASP A 135 -5.72 12.17 10.39
CA ASP A 135 -4.38 11.86 10.90
C ASP A 135 -3.43 13.09 10.91
N MET A 136 -3.79 14.18 10.21
CA MET A 136 -3.04 15.46 10.20
C MET A 136 -3.50 16.48 11.26
N VAL A 137 -4.58 16.22 12.01
CA VAL A 137 -5.12 17.10 13.08
C VAL A 137 -4.88 16.47 14.45
#